data_AF-A0A661M739-F1
#
_entry.id   AF-A0A661M739-F1
#
_cell.length_a   1.000
_cell.length_b   1.000
_cell.length_c   1.000
_cell.angle_alpha   90.00
_cell.angle_beta   90.00
_cell.angle_gamma   90.00
#
_symmetry.space_group_name_H-M   'P 1'
#
loop_
_entity.id
_entity.type
_entity.pdbx_description
1 polymer ?
#
loop_
_entity_poly.entity_id
_entity_poly.type
_entity_poly.pdbx_seq_one_letter_code
_entity_poly.pdbx_strand_id
1 'polypeptide(L)' 'MRFSFEELEVWQRAIEFAEKVIRSSEQWNTPGRHYRLLEQLESAATSVAMNIAEGKGRYSKREFIQFLYIARGSL' A
#
# COMPACT_ATOMS: atom_id res chain seq x y z
N MET A 1 -18.11 -1.00 12.15
CA MET A 1 -17.02 -1.48 13.03
C MET A 1 -15.75 -0.82 12.52
N ARG A 2 -15.00 -0.12 13.36
CA ARG A 2 -13.76 0.58 12.97
C ARG A 2 -12.57 -0.27 13.38
N PHE A 3 -11.61 -0.49 12.49
CA PHE A 3 -10.40 -1.24 12.83
C PHE A 3 -9.35 -0.29 13.41
N SER A 4 -8.53 -0.78 14.34
CA SER A 4 -7.53 0.06 15.05
C SER A 4 -6.41 0.59 14.14
N PHE A 5 -6.20 0.00 12.96
CA PHE A 5 -5.26 0.52 11.96
C PHE A 5 -5.81 1.72 11.20
N GLU A 6 -7.13 1.89 11.12
CA GLU A 6 -7.78 3.01 10.39
C GLU A 6 -7.57 4.36 11.10
N GLU A 7 -7.12 4.34 12.36
CA GLU A 7 -6.74 5.52 13.14
C GLU A 7 -5.28 5.92 12.93
N LEU A 8 -4.47 5.08 12.28
CA LEU A 8 -3.07 5.39 12.01
C LEU A 8 -2.97 6.38 10.84
N GLU A 9 -2.40 7.56 11.08
CA GLU A 9 -2.18 8.56 10.04
C GLU A 9 -1.34 8.00 8.87
N VAL A 10 -0.33 7.17 9.17
CA VAL A 10 0.50 6.52 8.15
C VAL A 10 -0.30 5.56 7.25
N TRP A 11 -1.34 4.90 7.78
CA TRP A 11 -2.22 4.04 6.99
C TRP A 11 -3.12 4.88 6.07
N GLN A 12 -3.70 5.98 6.60
CA GLN A 12 -4.52 6.90 5.82
C GLN A 12 -3.73 7.50 4.65
N ARG A 13 -2.50 7.96 4.91
CA ARG A 13 -1.58 8.45 3.88
C ARG A 13 -1.20 7.38 2.86
N ALA A 14 -1.05 6.12 3.28
CA ALA A 14 -0.78 5.01 2.37
C ALA A 14 -1.96 4.71 1.43
N ILE A 15 -3.20 4.80 1.94
CA ILE A 15 -4.41 4.70 1.10
C ILE A 15 -4.48 5.84 0.09
N GLU A 16 -4.29 7.09 0.54
CA GLU A 16 -4.26 8.25 -0.37
C GLU A 16 -3.16 8.13 -1.44
N PHE A 17 -2.00 7.60 -1.05
CA PHE A 17 -0.90 7.33 -1.99
C PHE A 17 -1.31 6.28 -3.04
N ALA A 18 -1.86 5.15 -2.61
CA ALA A 18 -2.31 4.10 -3.53
C ALA A 18 -3.39 4.61 -4.49
N GLU A 19 -4.36 5.39 -4.00
CA GLU A 19 -5.39 6.01 -4.83
C GLU A 19 -4.80 6.95 -5.88
N LYS A 20 -3.81 7.78 -5.52
CA LYS A 20 -3.11 8.66 -6.47
C LYS A 20 -2.36 7.88 -7.54
N VAL A 21 -1.70 6.78 -7.16
CA VAL A 21 -0.97 5.92 -8.10
C VAL A 21 -1.94 5.30 -9.10
N ILE A 22 -3.02 4.66 -8.63
CA ILE A 22 -4.03 4.01 -9.49
C ILE A 22 -4.69 5.02 -10.44
N ARG A 23 -5.11 6.19 -9.93
CA ARG A 23 -5.71 7.23 -10.78
C ARG A 23 -4.72 7.77 -11.82
N SER A 24 -3.43 7.79 -11.49
CA SER A 24 -2.40 8.23 -12.43
C SER A 24 -2.12 7.17 -13.50
N SER A 25 -2.06 5.88 -13.12
CA SER A 25 -1.84 4.78 -14.07
C SER A 25 -3.00 4.63 -15.06
N GLU A 26 -4.24 4.84 -14.63
CA GLU A 26 -5.43 4.82 -15.49
C GLU A 26 -5.38 5.85 -16.63
N GLN A 27 -4.64 6.95 -16.45
CA GLN A 27 -4.51 8.01 -17.47
C GLN A 27 -3.42 7.71 -18.51
N TRP A 28 -2.60 6.67 -18.31
CA TRP A 28 -1.48 6.36 -19.18
C TRP A 28 -1.95 5.66 -20.47
N ASN A 29 -2.11 6.45 -21.52
CA ASN A 29 -2.43 5.96 -22.87
C ASN A 29 -1.17 5.58 -23.65
N THR A 30 -0.40 4.61 -23.14
CA THR A 30 0.88 4.19 -23.76
C THR A 30 0.66 3.14 -24.85
N PRO A 31 1.04 3.41 -26.12
CA PRO A 31 1.05 2.39 -27.17
C PRO A 31 1.98 1.23 -26.78
N GLY A 32 1.51 -0.01 -26.91
CA GLY A 32 2.28 -1.20 -26.51
C GLY A 32 2.08 -1.67 -25.06
N ARG A 33 1.25 -0.98 -24.27
CA ARG A 33 0.69 -1.40 -22.96
C ARG A 33 1.59 -2.36 -22.16
N HIS A 34 2.51 -1.82 -21.38
CA HIS A 34 3.23 -2.57 -20.35
C HIS A 34 2.31 -2.87 -19.14
N TYR A 35 1.19 -3.55 -19.38
CA TYR A 35 0.19 -3.87 -18.35
C TYR A 35 0.79 -4.50 -17.11
N ARG A 36 1.79 -5.36 -17.29
CA ARG A 36 2.51 -5.98 -16.19
C ARG A 36 3.23 -4.97 -15.30
N LEU A 37 3.79 -3.90 -15.86
CA LEU A 37 4.43 -2.84 -15.07
C LEU A 37 3.40 -1.98 -14.34
N LEU A 38 2.25 -1.70 -14.98
CA LEU A 38 1.13 -1.00 -14.33
C LEU A 38 0.59 -1.79 -13.14
N GLU A 39 0.32 -3.08 -13.34
CA GLU A 39 -0.15 -3.98 -12.30
C GLU A 39 0.87 -4.10 -11.16
N GLN A 40 2.17 -4.21 -11.47
CA GLN A 40 3.23 -4.22 -10.46
C GLN A 40 3.30 -2.91 -9.67
N LEU A 41 3.13 -1.76 -10.33
CA LEU A 41 3.12 -0.45 -9.70
C LEU A 41 1.92 -0.31 -8.74
N GLU A 42 0.71 -0.65 -9.20
CA GLU A 42 -0.51 -0.60 -8.38
C GLU A 42 -0.44 -1.58 -7.20
N SER A 43 0.10 -2.78 -7.43
CA SER A 43 0.30 -3.79 -6.39
C SER A 43 1.30 -3.33 -5.34
N ALA A 44 2.43 -2.74 -5.76
CA ALA A 44 3.43 -2.20 -4.83
C ALA A 44 2.86 -1.04 -4.00
N ALA A 45 2.10 -0.13 -4.62
CA ALA A 45 1.50 1.00 -3.92
C ALA A 45 0.44 0.58 -2.89
N THR A 46 -0.45 -0.36 -3.25
CA THR A 46 -1.47 -0.90 -2.34
C THR A 46 -0.88 -1.74 -1.21
N SER A 47 0.23 -2.45 -1.47
CA SER A 47 0.96 -3.26 -0.49
C SER A 47 1.37 -2.47 0.76
N VAL A 48 1.65 -1.18 0.65
CA VAL A 48 2.02 -0.32 1.78
C VAL A 48 0.91 -0.31 2.85
N ALA A 49 -0.33 0.00 2.46
CA ALA A 49 -1.47 0.06 3.39
C ALA A 49 -1.84 -1.34 3.91
N MET A 50 -1.77 -2.36 3.05
CA MET A 50 -2.06 -3.75 3.43
C MET A 50 -1.09 -4.26 4.52
N ASN A 51 0.22 -4.03 4.35
CA ASN A 51 1.20 -4.46 5.34
C ASN A 51 1.08 -3.67 6.66
N ILE A 52 0.74 -2.38 6.62
CA ILE A 52 0.47 -1.61 7.86
C ILE A 52 -0.73 -2.21 8.61
N ALA A 53 -1.83 -2.50 7.90
CA ALA A 53 -3.03 -3.08 8.50
C ALA A 53 -2.76 -4.49 9.05
N GLU A 54 -2.10 -5.34 8.28
CA GLU A 54 -1.74 -6.70 8.68
C GLU A 54 -0.83 -6.69 9.91
N GLY A 55 0.22 -5.86 9.88
CA GLY A 55 1.15 -5.70 11.00
C GLY A 55 0.47 -5.22 12.28
N LYS A 56 -0.48 -4.28 12.17
CA LYS A 56 -1.25 -3.77 13.31
C LYS A 56 -2.19 -4.83 13.91
N GLY A 57 -2.58 -5.82 13.12
CA GLY A 57 -3.36 -6.99 13.57
C GLY A 57 -2.51 -8.09 14.24
N ARG A 58 -1.17 -7.99 14.25
CA ARG A 58 -0.29 -8.98 14.90
C ARG A 58 -0.23 -8.79 16.42
N TYR A 59 0.16 -9.85 17.12
CA TYR A 59 0.14 -9.90 18.58
C TYR A 59 1.28 -9.12 19.23
N SER A 60 2.43 -9.00 18.57
CA SER A 60 3.61 -8.35 19.15
C SER A 60 4.05 -7.09 18.41
N LYS A 61 4.64 -6.16 19.16
CA LYS A 61 5.29 -4.97 18.59
C LYS A 61 6.42 -5.33 17.61
N ARG A 62 7.13 -6.44 17.86
CA ARG A 62 8.22 -6.91 17.00
C ARG A 62 7.70 -7.29 15.61
N GLU A 63 6.60 -8.02 15.55
CA GLU A 63 5.94 -8.37 14.27
C GLU A 63 5.44 -7.11 13.58
N PHE A 64 4.79 -6.19 14.30
CA PHE A 64 4.34 -4.94 13.69
C PHE A 64 5.49 -4.17 13.03
N ILE A 65 6.65 -4.07 13.69
CA ILE A 65 7.85 -3.44 13.11
C ILE A 65 8.33 -4.17 11.84
N GLN A 66 8.30 -5.50 11.83
CA GLN A 66 8.65 -6.28 10.63
C GLN A 66 7.75 -5.95 9.44
N PHE A 67 6.44 -5.88 9.66
CA PHE A 67 5.48 -5.48 8.63
C PHE A 67 5.67 -4.03 8.16
N LEU A 68 6.03 -3.11 9.06
CA LEU A 68 6.40 -1.74 8.68
C LEU A 68 7.65 -1.70 7.79
N TYR A 69 8.62 -2.60 7.99
CA TYR A 69 9.76 -2.73 7.07
C TYR A 69 9.35 -3.26 5.70
N ILE A 70 8.41 -4.20 5.62
CA ILE A 70 7.87 -4.70 4.35
C ILE A 70 7.11 -3.58 3.63
N ALA A 71 6.25 -2.84 4.35
CA ALA A 71 5.53 -1.69 3.82
C ALA A 71 6.50 -0.65 3.24
N ARG A 72 7.60 -0.35 3.97
CA ARG A 72 8.64 0.56 3.50
C ARG A 72 9.41 0.02 2.29
N GLY A 73 9.61 -1.29 2.18
CA GLY A 73 10.26 -1.91 1.02
C GLY A 73 9.38 -1.97 -0.23
N SER A 74 8.08 -1.69 -0.11
CA SER A 74 7.15 -1.58 -1.24
C SER A 74 7.12 -0.19 -1.87
N LEU A 75 7.73 0.82 -1.21
CA LEU A 75 7.93 2.18 -1.72
C LEU A 75 9.20 2.26 -2.57
#